data_AF-K8ZRG7-F1
#
_entry.id   AF-K8ZRG7-F1
#
_cell.length_a   1.000
_cell.length_b   1.000
_cell.length_c   1.000
_cell.angle_alpha   90.00
_cell.angle_beta   90.00
_cell.angle_gamma   90.00
#
_symmetry.space_group_name_H-M   'P 1'
#
loop_
_entity.id
_entity.type
_entity.pdbx_description
1 polymer ?
#
loop_
_entity_poly.entity_id
_entity_poly.type
_entity_poly.pdbx_seq_one_letter_code
_entity_poly.pdbx_strand_id
1 'polypeptide(L)'
;MADEITVIQATIEAAQIQKWGTIWGAVIGGIAIAVGVYFSWRTSLHLQKEARLAETRKNVYLELVENYSKMILGFQLLLSELDKNWELQKNLVHAFSTSLDKAAFICETSTKEQIYKFLDVFIEKFRNLQEKINPLIISNSEIEKLYSRHSRSIKLFNNASEEYERIKLFGEGIERIPLIQKYFDEKLKESEGYLNSMNVLGEKIKIDSREISPLITDLINESNMNANKVVHLLRKELGAKTDIDLDKKLQNLMIIE
;
A
#
# COMPACT_ATOMS: atom_id res chain seq x y z
N MET A 1 60.49 -73.66 -29.86
CA MET A 1 60.86 -73.00 -28.58
C MET A 1 61.15 -71.51 -28.71
N ALA A 2 61.80 -71.01 -29.77
CA ALA A 2 62.02 -69.57 -29.94
C ALA A 2 60.73 -68.78 -30.31
N ASP A 3 59.87 -69.33 -31.19
CA ASP A 3 58.63 -68.67 -31.64
C ASP A 3 57.54 -68.55 -30.54
N GLU A 4 57.41 -69.55 -29.67
CA GLU A 4 56.42 -69.50 -28.58
C GLU A 4 56.76 -68.43 -27.53
N ILE A 5 58.05 -68.22 -27.25
CA ILE A 5 58.51 -67.22 -26.27
C ILE A 5 58.23 -65.81 -26.81
N THR A 6 58.42 -65.56 -28.12
CA THR A 6 58.13 -64.27 -28.75
C THR A 6 56.63 -63.98 -28.84
N VAL A 7 55.78 -64.99 -29.07
CA VAL A 7 54.32 -64.83 -29.10
C VAL A 7 53.76 -64.56 -27.70
N ILE A 8 54.27 -65.25 -26.67
CA ILE A 8 53.90 -65.02 -25.27
C ILE A 8 54.31 -63.61 -24.84
N GLN A 9 55.51 -63.16 -25.22
CA GLN A 9 56.00 -61.83 -24.86
C GLN A 9 55.24 -60.70 -25.57
N ALA A 10 54.94 -60.86 -26.87
CA ALA A 10 54.08 -59.92 -27.60
C ALA A 10 52.65 -59.87 -27.04
N THR A 11 52.12 -61.01 -26.57
CA THR A 11 50.80 -61.09 -25.92
C THR A 11 50.81 -60.39 -24.55
N ILE A 12 51.89 -60.52 -23.77
CA ILE A 12 52.06 -59.81 -22.49
C ILE A 12 52.20 -58.30 -22.71
N GLU A 13 52.96 -57.87 -23.72
CA GLU A 13 53.10 -56.45 -24.08
C GLU A 13 51.78 -55.84 -24.58
N ALA A 14 51.04 -56.55 -25.44
CA ALA A 14 49.72 -56.13 -25.90
C ALA A 14 48.71 -56.04 -24.73
N ALA A 15 48.72 -57.01 -23.82
CA ALA A 15 47.89 -56.99 -22.61
C ALA A 15 48.30 -55.85 -21.65
N GLN A 16 49.58 -55.50 -21.57
CA GLN A 16 50.05 -54.36 -20.80
C GLN A 16 49.62 -53.03 -21.42
N ILE A 17 49.70 -52.87 -22.75
CA ILE A 17 49.24 -51.67 -23.47
C ILE A 17 47.72 -51.50 -23.30
N GLN A 18 46.93 -52.57 -23.40
CA GLN A 18 45.49 -52.52 -23.12
C GLN A 18 45.19 -52.20 -21.66
N LYS A 19 45.94 -52.76 -20.70
CA LYS A 19 45.79 -52.46 -19.28
C LYS A 19 46.10 -50.98 -18.99
N TRP A 20 47.19 -50.44 -19.54
CA TRP A 20 47.53 -49.02 -19.38
C TRP A 20 46.54 -48.09 -20.10
N GLY A 21 46.09 -48.44 -21.30
CA GLY A 21 45.04 -47.70 -22.01
C GLY A 21 43.71 -47.69 -21.26
N THR A 22 43.35 -48.79 -20.60
CA THR A 22 42.15 -48.90 -19.75
C THR A 22 42.31 -48.08 -18.46
N ILE A 23 43.48 -48.10 -17.83
CA ILE A 23 43.78 -47.29 -16.63
C ILE A 23 43.75 -45.80 -16.96
N TRP A 24 44.41 -45.37 -18.04
CA TRP A 24 44.41 -43.97 -18.47
C TRP A 24 43.02 -43.51 -18.93
N GLY A 25 42.27 -44.36 -19.65
CA GLY A 25 40.87 -44.09 -20.02
C GLY A 25 39.96 -43.95 -18.80
N ALA A 26 40.14 -44.79 -17.77
CA ALA A 26 39.39 -44.69 -16.52
C ALA A 26 39.76 -43.45 -15.70
N VAL A 27 41.04 -43.06 -15.67
CA VAL A 27 41.52 -41.84 -14.99
C VAL A 27 40.99 -40.59 -15.69
N ILE A 28 41.10 -40.51 -17.02
CA ILE A 28 40.60 -39.37 -17.80
C ILE A 28 39.07 -39.29 -17.73
N GLY A 29 38.38 -40.44 -17.87
CA GLY A 29 36.93 -40.52 -17.72
C GLY A 29 36.45 -40.12 -16.32
N GLY A 30 37.16 -40.56 -15.27
CA GLY A 30 36.89 -40.20 -13.89
C GLY A 30 37.08 -38.70 -13.61
N ILE A 31 38.14 -38.09 -14.15
CA ILE A 31 38.39 -36.64 -14.05
C ILE A 31 37.31 -35.86 -14.80
N ALA A 32 36.91 -36.29 -16.00
CA ALA A 32 35.85 -35.64 -16.78
C ALA A 32 34.50 -35.64 -16.06
N ILE A 33 34.13 -36.76 -15.43
CA ILE A 33 32.90 -36.85 -14.61
C ILE A 33 33.01 -35.94 -13.38
N ALA A 34 34.15 -35.94 -12.67
CA ALA A 34 34.34 -35.10 -11.50
C ALA A 34 34.25 -33.60 -11.84
N VAL A 35 34.85 -33.18 -12.96
CA VAL A 35 34.77 -31.81 -13.47
C VAL A 35 33.33 -31.47 -13.89
N GLY A 36 32.65 -32.36 -14.61
CA GLY A 36 31.25 -32.18 -15.02
C GLY A 36 30.29 -32.03 -13.83
N VAL A 37 30.46 -32.85 -12.78
CA VAL A 37 29.68 -32.76 -11.55
C VAL A 37 29.98 -31.46 -10.79
N TYR A 38 31.25 -31.04 -10.72
CA TYR A 38 31.63 -29.79 -10.07
C TYR A 38 31.05 -28.55 -10.77
N PHE A 39 31.15 -28.48 -12.11
CA PHE A 39 30.53 -27.39 -12.89
C PHE A 39 29.00 -27.42 -12.81
N SER A 40 28.39 -28.60 -12.85
CA SER A 40 26.93 -28.75 -12.72
C SER A 40 26.46 -28.32 -11.33
N TRP A 41 27.18 -28.66 -10.26
CA TRP A 41 26.89 -28.19 -8.91
C TRP A 41 27.03 -26.66 -8.84
N ARG A 42 28.17 -26.10 -9.25
CA ARG A 42 28.40 -24.64 -9.18
C ARG A 42 27.34 -23.87 -9.96
N THR A 43 26.97 -24.35 -11.14
CA THR A 43 25.93 -23.75 -11.97
C THR A 43 24.56 -23.89 -11.31
N SER A 44 24.23 -25.06 -10.74
CA SER A 44 22.99 -25.29 -10.00
C SER A 44 22.86 -24.40 -8.76
N LEU A 45 23.93 -24.21 -7.98
CA LEU A 45 23.93 -23.27 -6.84
C LEU A 45 23.78 -21.82 -7.28
N HIS A 46 24.40 -21.43 -8.40
CA HIS A 46 24.26 -20.09 -8.94
C HIS A 46 22.83 -19.85 -9.44
N LEU A 47 22.29 -20.78 -10.22
CA LEU A 47 20.90 -20.76 -10.69
C LEU A 47 19.90 -20.79 -9.53
N GLN A 48 20.15 -21.55 -8.46
CA GLN A 48 19.29 -21.55 -7.27
C GLN A 48 19.33 -20.21 -6.52
N LYS A 49 20.50 -19.56 -6.42
CA LYS A 49 20.63 -18.23 -5.83
C LYS A 49 19.92 -17.18 -6.69
N GLU A 50 20.12 -17.22 -8.00
CA GLU A 50 19.45 -16.32 -8.94
C GLU A 50 17.94 -16.54 -8.97
N ALA A 51 17.47 -17.79 -8.96
CA ALA A 51 16.06 -18.13 -8.90
C ALA A 51 15.41 -17.66 -7.58
N ARG A 52 16.07 -17.88 -6.43
CA ARG A 52 15.60 -17.36 -5.13
C ARG A 52 15.58 -15.83 -5.09
N LEU A 53 16.57 -15.19 -5.70
CA LEU A 53 16.64 -13.73 -5.77
C LEU A 53 15.56 -13.17 -6.70
N ALA A 54 15.29 -13.83 -7.84
CA ALA A 54 14.19 -13.51 -8.74
C ALA A 54 12.81 -13.74 -8.07
N GLU A 55 12.66 -14.81 -7.30
CA GLU A 55 11.46 -15.09 -6.51
C GLU A 55 11.24 -14.04 -5.41
N THR A 56 12.32 -13.65 -4.71
CA THR A 56 12.28 -12.57 -3.71
C THR A 56 11.92 -11.23 -4.36
N ARG A 57 12.51 -10.91 -5.52
CA ARG A 57 12.14 -9.72 -6.33
C ARG A 57 10.67 -9.73 -6.72
N LYS A 58 10.18 -10.85 -7.26
CA LYS A 58 8.78 -11.01 -7.62
C LYS A 58 7.86 -10.73 -6.42
N ASN A 59 8.14 -11.34 -5.27
CA ASN A 59 7.29 -11.18 -4.09
C ASN A 59 7.25 -9.73 -3.61
N VAL A 60 8.41 -9.07 -3.52
CA VAL A 60 8.48 -7.66 -3.09
C VAL A 60 7.81 -6.73 -4.11
N TYR A 61 7.96 -6.98 -5.42
CA TYR A 61 7.33 -6.14 -6.44
C TYR A 61 5.81 -6.32 -6.48
N LEU A 62 5.31 -7.54 -6.25
CA LEU A 62 3.88 -7.79 -6.12
C LEU A 62 3.31 -7.14 -4.85
N GLU A 63 4.01 -7.22 -3.72
CA GLU A 63 3.64 -6.54 -2.47
C GLU A 63 3.55 -5.02 -2.69
N LEU A 64 4.51 -4.43 -3.42
CA LEU A 64 4.49 -3.01 -3.79
C LEU A 64 3.26 -2.63 -4.61
N VAL A 65 2.96 -3.41 -5.67
CA VAL A 65 1.79 -3.15 -6.52
C VAL A 65 0.48 -3.28 -5.75
N GLU A 66 0.39 -4.26 -4.85
CA GLU A 66 -0.76 -4.45 -3.98
C GLU A 66 -0.96 -3.26 -3.03
N ASN A 67 0.09 -2.82 -2.35
CA ASN A 67 0.02 -1.69 -1.44
C ASN A 67 -0.25 -0.37 -2.16
N TYR A 68 0.27 -0.20 -3.39
CA TYR A 68 -0.07 0.93 -4.25
C TYR A 68 -1.57 0.95 -4.57
N SER A 69 -2.14 -0.19 -4.99
CA SER A 69 -3.57 -0.29 -5.30
C SER A 69 -4.45 0.03 -4.08
N LYS A 70 -4.09 -0.50 -2.90
CA LYS A 70 -4.79 -0.18 -1.65
C LYS A 70 -4.71 1.31 -1.32
N MET A 71 -3.53 1.93 -1.47
CA MET A 71 -3.34 3.37 -1.22
C MET A 71 -4.21 4.23 -2.15
N ILE A 72 -4.32 3.89 -3.44
CA ILE A 72 -5.18 4.60 -4.38
C ILE A 72 -6.65 4.45 -4.01
N LEU A 73 -7.10 3.25 -3.66
CA LEU A 73 -8.47 3.01 -3.20
C LEU A 73 -8.79 3.83 -1.94
N GLY A 74 -7.85 3.92 -1.00
CA GLY A 74 -8.05 4.71 0.20
C GLY A 74 -8.16 6.22 -0.10
N PHE A 75 -7.46 6.74 -1.10
CA PHE A 75 -7.65 8.11 -1.58
C PHE A 75 -9.06 8.32 -2.19
N GLN A 76 -9.57 7.35 -2.96
CA GLN A 76 -10.92 7.44 -3.55
C GLN A 76 -12.03 7.49 -2.50
N LEU A 77 -11.85 6.77 -1.39
CA LEU A 77 -12.84 6.70 -0.30
C LEU A 77 -12.67 7.80 0.75
N LEU A 78 -11.65 8.64 0.62
CA LEU A 78 -11.18 9.51 1.69
C LEU A 78 -12.28 10.44 2.24
N LEU A 79 -13.12 11.01 1.38
CA LEU A 79 -14.14 11.98 1.77
C LEU A 79 -15.44 11.35 2.33
N SER A 80 -15.66 10.04 2.19
CA SER A 80 -16.93 9.39 2.58
C SER A 80 -17.11 9.24 4.10
N GLU A 81 -16.01 9.16 4.86
CA GLU A 81 -15.96 9.14 6.33
C GLU A 81 -14.61 9.73 6.77
N LEU A 82 -14.44 11.05 6.58
CA LEU A 82 -13.13 11.72 6.57
C LEU A 82 -12.22 11.34 7.75
N ASP A 83 -12.72 11.36 8.97
CA ASP A 83 -11.89 11.11 10.16
C ASP A 83 -11.36 9.67 10.21
N LYS A 84 -12.22 8.68 9.93
CA LYS A 84 -11.82 7.26 9.93
C LYS A 84 -10.95 6.95 8.71
N ASN A 85 -11.34 7.44 7.55
CA ASN A 85 -10.67 7.15 6.29
C ASN A 85 -9.33 7.87 6.20
N TRP A 86 -9.13 8.99 6.89
CA TRP A 86 -7.82 9.65 6.96
C TRP A 86 -6.79 8.85 7.75
N GLU A 87 -7.17 8.32 8.91
CA GLU A 87 -6.28 7.45 9.69
C GLU A 87 -5.92 6.19 8.92
N LEU A 88 -6.93 5.57 8.29
CA LEU A 88 -6.71 4.44 7.38
C LEU A 88 -5.77 4.81 6.23
N GLN A 89 -5.97 5.99 5.61
CA GLN A 89 -5.15 6.44 4.50
C GLN A 89 -3.68 6.66 4.89
N LYS A 90 -3.41 7.24 6.06
CA LYS A 90 -2.03 7.38 6.57
C LYS A 90 -1.35 6.02 6.73
N ASN A 91 -2.07 5.02 7.23
CA ASN A 91 -1.55 3.66 7.35
C ASN A 91 -1.26 3.02 5.99
N LEU A 92 -2.13 3.24 4.99
CA LEU A 92 -1.93 2.75 3.63
C LEU A 92 -0.72 3.41 2.95
N VAL A 93 -0.56 4.73 3.09
CA VAL A 93 0.62 5.45 2.58
C VAL A 93 1.90 4.94 3.25
N HIS A 94 1.87 4.67 4.55
CA HIS A 94 3.01 4.09 5.26
C HIS A 94 3.35 2.67 4.79
N ALA A 95 2.33 1.83 4.55
CA ALA A 95 2.52 0.47 4.03
C ALA A 95 3.12 0.50 2.62
N PHE A 96 2.62 1.39 1.77
CA PHE A 96 3.16 1.64 0.44
C PHE A 96 4.62 2.10 0.51
N SER A 97 4.94 3.10 1.33
CA SER A 97 6.31 3.58 1.54
C SER A 97 7.25 2.45 1.96
N THR A 98 6.83 1.63 2.91
CA THR A 98 7.61 0.47 3.37
C THR A 98 7.87 -0.51 2.24
N SER A 99 6.86 -0.86 1.45
CA SER A 99 7.03 -1.76 0.30
C SER A 99 7.88 -1.16 -0.82
N LEU A 100 7.86 0.17 -0.96
CA LEU A 100 8.65 0.88 -1.94
C LEU A 100 10.13 0.91 -1.54
N ASP A 101 10.43 1.08 -0.26
CA ASP A 101 11.80 0.96 0.27
C ASP A 101 12.35 -0.46 0.08
N LYS A 102 11.53 -1.49 0.32
CA LYS A 102 11.89 -2.89 0.02
C LYS A 102 12.20 -3.07 -1.46
N ALA A 103 11.38 -2.51 -2.36
CA ALA A 103 11.60 -2.61 -3.80
C ALA A 103 12.88 -1.85 -4.23
N ALA A 104 13.09 -0.63 -3.70
CA ALA A 104 14.30 0.14 -3.91
C ALA A 104 15.56 -0.62 -3.45
N PHE A 105 15.48 -1.39 -2.36
CA PHE A 105 16.62 -2.17 -1.88
C PHE A 105 17.09 -3.26 -2.87
N ILE A 106 16.16 -3.94 -3.56
CA ILE A 106 16.46 -5.13 -4.37
C ILE A 106 16.52 -4.89 -5.89
N CYS A 107 15.97 -3.76 -6.36
CA CYS A 107 15.91 -3.42 -7.78
C CYS A 107 17.25 -2.88 -8.31
N GLU A 108 17.33 -2.77 -9.63
CA GLU A 108 18.48 -2.16 -10.30
C GLU A 108 18.53 -0.65 -10.05
N THR A 109 19.72 -0.06 -10.19
CA THR A 109 19.95 1.37 -9.94
C THR A 109 19.06 2.28 -10.81
N SER A 110 18.80 1.87 -12.06
CA SER A 110 17.92 2.60 -12.98
C SER A 110 16.46 2.62 -12.54
N THR A 111 15.97 1.50 -11.99
CA THR A 111 14.62 1.38 -11.43
C THR A 111 14.49 2.15 -10.12
N LYS A 112 15.51 2.08 -9.26
CA LYS A 112 15.61 2.88 -8.04
C LYS A 112 15.52 4.38 -8.30
N GLU A 113 16.20 4.88 -9.34
CA GLU A 113 16.13 6.30 -9.72
C GLU A 113 14.69 6.71 -10.09
N GLN A 114 13.96 5.87 -10.83
CA GLN A 114 12.56 6.15 -11.18
C GLN A 114 11.62 6.07 -9.97
N ILE A 115 11.88 5.15 -9.04
CA ILE A 115 11.17 5.06 -7.76
C ILE A 115 11.29 6.38 -6.97
N TYR A 116 12.50 6.95 -6.87
CA TYR A 116 12.68 8.21 -6.17
C TYR A 116 12.05 9.40 -6.89
N LYS A 117 12.12 9.45 -8.23
CA LYS A 117 11.40 10.48 -9.01
C LYS A 117 9.89 10.42 -8.80
N PHE A 118 9.32 9.21 -8.72
CA PHE A 118 7.91 9.03 -8.37
C PHE A 118 7.62 9.56 -6.96
N LEU A 119 8.46 9.22 -5.98
CA LEU A 119 8.28 9.64 -4.59
C LEU A 119 8.31 11.16 -4.42
N ASP A 120 9.24 11.84 -5.07
CA ASP A 120 9.38 13.29 -4.94
C ASP A 120 8.07 13.99 -5.36
N VAL A 121 7.52 13.61 -6.51
CA VAL A 121 6.24 14.14 -7.02
C VAL A 121 5.07 13.76 -6.11
N PHE A 122 5.03 12.50 -5.66
CA PHE A 122 3.96 12.01 -4.79
C PHE A 122 3.94 12.73 -3.43
N ILE A 123 5.11 12.89 -2.79
CA ILE A 123 5.23 13.50 -1.46
C ILE A 123 4.81 14.96 -1.49
N GLU A 124 5.20 15.71 -2.52
CA GLU A 124 4.81 17.11 -2.68
C GLU A 124 3.28 17.24 -2.71
N LYS A 125 2.61 16.45 -3.57
CA LYS A 125 1.16 16.47 -3.71
C LYS A 125 0.45 15.96 -2.47
N PHE A 126 0.98 14.92 -1.84
CA PHE A 126 0.42 14.38 -0.61
C PHE A 126 0.49 15.39 0.54
N ARG A 127 1.59 16.13 0.69
CA ARG A 127 1.72 17.20 1.69
C ARG A 127 0.71 18.32 1.44
N ASN A 128 0.57 18.78 0.20
CA ASN A 128 -0.44 19.78 -0.15
C ASN A 128 -1.86 19.31 0.18
N LEU A 129 -2.15 18.03 -0.03
CA LEU A 129 -3.43 17.42 0.36
C LEU A 129 -3.60 17.36 1.88
N GLN A 130 -2.56 16.95 2.62
CA GLN A 130 -2.55 16.90 4.08
C GLN A 130 -2.86 18.26 4.71
N GLU A 131 -2.25 19.33 4.19
CA GLU A 131 -2.46 20.70 4.68
C GLU A 131 -3.92 21.15 4.57
N LYS A 132 -4.63 20.68 3.55
CA LYS A 132 -6.06 20.98 3.36
C LYS A 132 -6.98 20.05 4.15
N ILE A 133 -6.64 18.77 4.30
CA ILE A 133 -7.49 17.79 4.99
C ILE A 133 -7.49 17.99 6.50
N ASN A 134 -6.34 18.31 7.10
CA ASN A 134 -6.23 18.44 8.56
C ASN A 134 -7.22 19.47 9.16
N PRO A 135 -7.40 20.68 8.58
CA PRO A 135 -8.43 21.62 9.01
C PRO A 135 -9.88 21.09 8.93
N LEU A 136 -10.21 20.28 7.91
CA LEU A 136 -11.55 19.70 7.82
C LEU A 136 -11.82 18.69 8.92
N ILE A 137 -10.83 17.85 9.25
CA ILE A 137 -10.93 16.87 10.36
C ILE A 137 -11.20 17.60 11.68
N ILE A 138 -10.47 18.70 11.93
CA ILE A 138 -10.69 19.52 13.12
C ILE A 138 -12.12 20.05 13.13
N SER A 139 -12.59 20.61 12.01
CA SER A 139 -13.95 21.16 11.87
C SER A 139 -15.02 20.09 12.06
N ASN A 140 -14.81 18.88 11.53
CA ASN A 140 -15.74 17.76 11.68
C ASN A 140 -15.82 17.30 13.13
N SER A 141 -14.69 17.20 13.83
CA SER A 141 -14.63 16.90 15.26
C SER A 141 -15.34 17.97 16.13
N GLU A 142 -15.36 19.22 15.68
CA GLU A 142 -16.06 20.30 16.36
C GLU A 142 -17.58 20.16 16.21
N ILE A 143 -18.07 19.78 15.02
CA ILE A 143 -19.48 19.45 14.80
C ILE A 143 -19.93 18.32 15.71
N GLU A 144 -19.14 17.24 15.84
CA GLU A 144 -19.48 16.13 16.75
C GLU A 144 -19.59 16.58 18.21
N LYS A 145 -18.69 17.46 18.67
CA LYS A 145 -18.74 18.04 20.02
C LYS A 145 -19.97 18.92 20.20
N LEU A 146 -20.31 19.76 19.22
CA LEU A 146 -21.51 20.59 19.25
C LEU A 146 -22.78 19.74 19.27
N TYR A 147 -22.83 18.68 18.47
CA TYR A 147 -23.93 17.73 18.46
C TYR A 147 -24.11 17.05 19.81
N SER A 148 -23.02 16.61 20.45
CA SER A 148 -23.05 16.03 21.79
C SER A 148 -23.58 17.01 22.85
N ARG A 149 -23.14 18.28 22.80
CA ARG A 149 -23.63 19.34 23.68
C ARG A 149 -25.11 19.64 23.46
N HIS A 150 -25.53 19.76 22.19
CA HIS A 150 -26.91 19.95 21.81
C HIS A 150 -27.79 18.80 22.31
N SER A 151 -27.39 17.55 22.07
CA SER A 151 -28.10 16.36 22.55
C SER A 151 -28.28 16.34 24.07
N ARG A 152 -27.23 16.70 24.83
CA ARG A 152 -27.32 16.86 26.28
C ARG A 152 -28.28 17.97 26.69
N SER A 153 -28.28 19.10 25.99
CA SER A 153 -29.19 20.22 26.25
C SER A 153 -30.65 19.82 26.03
N ILE A 154 -30.96 19.14 24.92
CA ILE A 154 -32.29 18.61 24.60
C ILE A 154 -32.76 17.59 25.65
N LYS A 155 -31.86 16.72 26.14
CA LYS A 155 -32.21 15.78 27.23
C LYS A 155 -32.63 16.51 28.50
N LEU A 156 -31.90 17.56 28.88
CA LEU A 156 -32.24 18.36 30.07
C LEU A 156 -33.54 19.15 29.86
N PHE A 157 -33.76 19.68 28.65
CA PHE A 157 -35.01 20.32 28.27
C PHE A 157 -36.20 19.37 28.41
N ASN A 158 -36.09 18.14 27.90
CA ASN A 158 -37.15 17.13 28.00
C ASN A 158 -37.45 16.78 29.47
N ASN A 159 -36.43 16.59 30.30
CA ASN A 159 -36.61 16.35 31.73
C ASN A 159 -37.37 17.50 32.42
N ALA A 160 -37.04 18.76 32.09
CA ALA A 160 -37.73 19.92 32.62
C ALA A 160 -39.17 20.04 32.08
N SER A 161 -39.42 19.62 30.83
CA SER A 161 -40.76 19.52 30.24
C SER A 161 -41.64 18.51 30.98
N GLU A 162 -41.12 17.34 31.32
CA GLU A 162 -41.84 16.35 32.12
C GLU A 162 -42.17 16.88 33.53
N GLU A 163 -41.24 17.60 34.16
CA GLU A 163 -41.48 18.24 35.46
C GLU A 163 -42.57 19.32 35.36
N TYR A 164 -42.52 20.15 34.32
CA TYR A 164 -43.54 21.17 34.04
C TYR A 164 -44.94 20.55 33.87
N GLU A 165 -45.04 19.45 33.11
CA GLU A 165 -46.29 18.72 32.94
C GLU A 165 -46.82 18.14 34.26
N ARG A 166 -45.93 17.55 35.08
CA ARG A 166 -46.32 17.07 36.42
C ARG A 166 -46.88 18.19 37.29
N ILE A 167 -46.19 19.34 37.34
CA ILE A 167 -46.66 20.49 38.13
C ILE A 167 -48.03 20.96 37.64
N LYS A 168 -48.26 21.00 36.31
CA LYS A 168 -49.57 21.35 35.75
C LYS A 168 -50.68 20.37 36.10
N LEU A 169 -50.40 19.07 36.15
CA LEU A 169 -51.40 18.02 36.42
C LEU A 169 -51.75 17.90 37.91
N PHE A 170 -50.75 18.03 38.79
CA PHE A 170 -50.93 17.77 40.23
C PHE A 170 -50.95 19.04 41.09
N GLY A 171 -50.56 20.19 40.54
CA GLY A 171 -50.61 21.49 41.21
C GLY A 171 -49.54 21.73 42.28
N GLU A 172 -48.74 20.72 42.65
CA GLU A 172 -47.59 20.88 43.55
C GLU A 172 -46.41 21.53 42.81
N GLY A 173 -45.88 22.64 43.34
CA GLY A 173 -44.72 23.33 42.77
C GLY A 173 -45.03 24.41 41.73
N ILE A 174 -46.27 24.92 41.66
CA ILE A 174 -46.72 25.97 40.72
C ILE A 174 -45.81 27.22 40.78
N GLU A 175 -45.25 27.54 41.94
CA GLU A 175 -44.32 28.66 42.11
C GLU A 175 -43.05 28.54 41.26
N ARG A 176 -42.70 27.32 40.81
CA ARG A 176 -41.54 27.05 39.96
C ARG A 176 -41.82 27.20 38.47
N ILE A 177 -43.09 27.28 38.06
CA ILE A 177 -43.49 27.41 36.65
C ILE A 177 -42.78 28.56 35.93
N PRO A 178 -42.72 29.80 36.47
CA PRO A 178 -42.03 30.91 35.80
C PRO A 178 -40.53 30.67 35.62
N LEU A 179 -39.89 30.00 36.59
CA LEU A 179 -38.48 29.63 36.52
C LEU A 179 -38.24 28.58 35.42
N ILE A 180 -39.12 27.58 35.32
CA ILE A 180 -39.04 26.55 34.29
C ILE A 180 -39.29 27.15 32.89
N GLN A 181 -40.23 28.09 32.76
CA GLN A 181 -40.46 28.79 31.48
C GLN A 181 -39.25 29.61 31.05
N LYS A 182 -38.64 30.37 31.97
CA LYS A 182 -37.38 31.09 31.70
C LYS A 182 -36.26 30.13 31.28
N TYR A 183 -36.17 28.97 31.94
CA TYR A 183 -35.21 27.92 31.58
C TYR A 183 -35.46 27.37 30.16
N PHE A 184 -36.72 27.18 29.75
CA PHE A 184 -37.03 26.78 28.37
C PHE A 184 -36.56 27.81 27.36
N ASP A 185 -36.84 29.10 27.57
CA ASP A 185 -36.38 30.16 26.66
C ASP A 185 -34.85 30.18 26.53
N GLU A 186 -34.14 30.05 27.65
CA GLU A 186 -32.68 29.96 27.68
C GLU A 186 -32.17 28.73 26.91
N LYS A 187 -32.80 27.56 27.09
CA LYS A 187 -32.40 26.32 26.42
C LYS A 187 -32.73 26.29 24.94
N LEU A 188 -33.86 26.86 24.52
CA LEU A 188 -34.20 27.02 23.11
C LEU A 188 -33.20 27.93 22.40
N LYS A 189 -32.83 29.06 23.03
CA LYS A 189 -31.81 29.97 22.50
C LYS A 189 -30.43 29.30 22.42
N GLU A 190 -30.05 28.53 23.43
CA GLU A 190 -28.80 27.76 23.43
C GLU A 190 -28.80 26.70 22.32
N SER A 191 -29.91 25.99 22.15
CA SER A 191 -30.11 24.99 21.10
C SER A 191 -29.99 25.59 19.70
N GLU A 192 -30.66 26.71 19.46
CA GLU A 192 -30.56 27.46 18.21
C GLU A 192 -29.11 27.90 17.93
N GLY A 193 -28.39 28.36 18.96
CA GLY A 193 -26.97 28.70 18.86
C GLY A 193 -26.09 27.52 18.42
N TYR A 194 -26.34 26.32 18.95
CA TYR A 194 -25.63 25.10 18.52
C TYR A 194 -25.96 24.74 17.07
N LEU A 195 -27.24 24.74 16.70
CA LEU A 195 -27.69 24.43 15.34
C LEU A 195 -27.09 25.38 14.31
N ASN A 196 -27.09 26.68 14.58
CA ASN A 196 -26.49 27.70 13.72
C ASN A 196 -24.99 27.47 13.54
N SER A 197 -24.28 27.19 14.64
CA SER A 197 -22.83 26.92 14.60
C SER A 197 -22.50 25.66 13.79
N MET A 198 -23.28 24.59 13.98
CA MET A 198 -23.14 23.35 13.21
C MET A 198 -23.44 23.57 11.72
N ASN A 199 -24.47 24.36 11.38
CA ASN A 199 -24.80 24.67 9.99
C ASN A 199 -23.69 25.47 9.29
N VAL A 200 -23.12 26.48 9.95
CA VAL A 200 -22.01 27.28 9.40
C VAL A 200 -20.78 26.40 9.16
N LEU A 201 -20.41 25.55 10.12
CA LEU A 201 -19.29 24.61 9.97
C LEU A 201 -19.58 23.55 8.90
N GLY A 202 -20.81 23.04 8.83
CA GLY A 202 -21.21 22.04 7.84
C GLY A 202 -21.14 22.56 6.40
N GLU A 203 -21.60 23.79 6.15
CA GLU A 203 -21.46 24.42 4.83
C GLU A 203 -19.99 24.72 4.49
N LYS A 204 -19.18 25.13 5.47
CA LYS A 204 -17.74 25.29 5.26
C LYS A 204 -17.07 23.96 4.86
N ILE A 205 -17.33 22.88 5.61
CA ILE A 205 -16.81 21.54 5.31
C ILE A 205 -17.21 21.10 3.91
N LYS A 206 -18.45 21.37 3.50
CA LYS A 206 -18.95 21.01 2.16
C LYS A 206 -18.24 21.79 1.05
N ILE A 207 -17.97 23.08 1.26
CA ILE A 207 -17.21 23.91 0.32
C ILE A 207 -15.76 23.42 0.24
N ASP A 208 -15.09 23.28 1.39
CA ASP A 208 -13.70 22.85 1.47
C ASP A 208 -13.52 21.43 0.87
N SER A 209 -14.48 20.53 1.08
CA SER A 209 -14.48 19.18 0.48
C SER A 209 -14.57 19.21 -1.04
N ARG A 210 -15.35 20.15 -1.62
CA ARG A 210 -15.42 20.34 -3.08
C ARG A 210 -14.11 20.84 -3.66
N GLU A 211 -13.35 21.64 -2.91
CA GLU A 211 -12.01 22.09 -3.33
C GLU A 211 -10.95 20.99 -3.21
N ILE A 212 -11.13 20.03 -2.29
CA ILE A 212 -10.20 18.91 -2.08
C ILE A 212 -10.43 17.78 -3.08
N SER A 213 -11.68 17.50 -3.44
CA SER A 213 -12.01 16.45 -4.42
C SER A 213 -11.14 16.48 -5.68
N PRO A 214 -10.98 17.61 -6.40
CA PRO A 214 -10.11 17.65 -7.58
C PRO A 214 -8.64 17.41 -7.26
N LEU A 215 -8.15 17.81 -6.07
CA LEU A 215 -6.77 17.54 -5.67
C LEU A 215 -6.51 16.06 -5.42
N ILE A 216 -7.51 15.34 -4.91
CA ILE A 216 -7.45 13.89 -4.76
C ILE A 216 -7.41 13.23 -6.14
N THR A 217 -8.30 13.64 -7.05
CA THR A 217 -8.33 13.15 -8.43
C THR A 217 -7.00 13.39 -9.15
N ASP A 218 -6.45 14.60 -9.04
CA ASP A 218 -5.16 14.96 -9.61
C ASP A 218 -4.02 14.11 -9.04
N LEU A 219 -3.99 13.91 -7.71
CA LEU A 219 -3.00 13.07 -7.06
C LEU A 219 -3.08 11.62 -7.55
N ILE A 220 -4.29 11.06 -7.67
CA ILE A 220 -4.50 9.68 -8.15
C ILE A 220 -4.05 9.56 -9.60
N ASN A 221 -4.50 10.46 -10.47
CA ASN A 221 -4.20 10.42 -11.90
C ASN A 221 -2.70 10.55 -12.16
N GLU A 222 -2.04 11.49 -11.48
CA GLU A 222 -0.59 11.67 -11.64
C GLU A 222 0.22 10.53 -11.02
N SER A 223 -0.23 9.98 -9.89
CA SER A 223 0.36 8.77 -9.32
C SER A 223 0.26 7.61 -10.31
N ASN A 224 -0.91 7.40 -10.92
CA ASN A 224 -1.10 6.34 -11.92
C ASN A 224 -0.19 6.52 -13.13
N MET A 225 -0.08 7.75 -13.66
CA MET A 225 0.80 8.04 -14.79
C MET A 225 2.28 7.77 -14.47
N ASN A 226 2.74 8.17 -13.29
CA ASN A 226 4.15 8.02 -12.91
C ASN A 226 4.49 6.60 -12.44
N ALA A 227 3.55 5.90 -11.80
CA ALA A 227 3.71 4.50 -11.39
C ALA A 227 3.97 3.58 -12.59
N ASN A 228 3.45 3.90 -13.78
CA ASN A 228 3.64 3.10 -14.99
C ASN A 228 5.10 2.91 -15.37
N LYS A 229 5.91 3.97 -15.23
CA LYS A 229 7.35 3.92 -15.52
C LYS A 229 8.05 2.97 -14.55
N VAL A 230 7.66 3.01 -13.28
CA VAL A 230 8.20 2.13 -12.22
C VAL A 230 7.78 0.67 -12.48
N VAL A 231 6.48 0.40 -12.66
CA VAL A 231 5.95 -0.95 -12.91
C VAL A 231 6.57 -1.58 -14.15
N HIS A 232 6.78 -0.80 -15.22
CA HIS A 232 7.43 -1.30 -16.42
C HIS A 232 8.86 -1.79 -16.16
N LEU A 233 9.66 -1.00 -15.44
CA LEU A 233 11.03 -1.38 -15.10
C LEU A 233 11.07 -2.59 -14.18
N LEU A 234 10.17 -2.66 -13.19
CA LEU A 234 10.05 -3.83 -12.31
C LEU A 234 9.69 -5.10 -13.08
N ARG A 235 8.78 -5.03 -14.06
CA ARG A 235 8.43 -6.17 -14.94
C ARG A 235 9.60 -6.59 -15.83
N LYS A 236 10.37 -5.63 -16.35
CA LYS A 236 11.57 -5.90 -17.14
C LYS A 236 12.62 -6.66 -16.33
N GLU A 237 12.84 -6.28 -15.07
CA GLU A 237 13.75 -7.00 -14.17
C GLU A 237 13.31 -8.43 -13.84
N LEU A 238 12.01 -8.71 -13.89
CA LEU A 238 11.46 -10.05 -13.74
C LEU A 238 11.51 -10.89 -15.03
N GLY A 239 12.01 -10.32 -16.14
CA GLY A 239 12.03 -10.98 -17.45
C GLY A 239 10.66 -11.11 -18.11
N ALA A 240 9.65 -10.36 -17.65
CA ALA A 240 8.31 -10.38 -18.24
C ALA A 240 8.30 -9.68 -19.60
N LYS A 241 7.86 -10.39 -20.64
CA LYS A 241 7.61 -9.79 -21.96
C LYS A 241 6.34 -8.92 -21.87
N THR A 242 6.53 -7.61 -21.91
CA THR A 242 5.44 -6.63 -21.75
C THR A 242 5.40 -5.73 -22.98
N ASP A 243 4.23 -5.59 -23.60
CA ASP A 243 4.01 -4.60 -24.67
C ASP A 243 3.76 -3.23 -24.04
N ILE A 244 4.79 -2.38 -24.08
CA ILE A 244 4.82 -1.07 -23.43
C ILE A 244 3.77 -0.13 -24.02
N ASP A 245 3.57 -0.20 -25.34
CA ASP A 245 2.69 0.72 -26.04
C ASP A 245 1.23 0.34 -25.86
N LEU A 246 0.94 -0.96 -25.80
CA LEU A 246 -0.40 -1.45 -25.46
C LEU A 246 -0.75 -1.17 -23.99
N ASP A 247 0.17 -1.39 -23.04
CA ASP A 247 -0.06 -1.12 -21.61
C ASP A 247 -0.35 0.36 -21.36
N LYS A 248 0.42 1.26 -21.97
CA LYS A 248 0.18 2.71 -21.89
C LYS A 248 -1.22 3.08 -22.40
N LYS A 249 -1.66 2.47 -23.51
CA LYS A 249 -3.00 2.71 -24.08
C LYS A 249 -4.10 2.21 -23.15
N LEU A 250 -3.96 1.01 -22.59
CA LEU A 250 -4.94 0.42 -21.67
C LEU A 250 -5.04 1.23 -20.36
N GLN A 251 -3.94 1.80 -19.88
CA GLN A 251 -3.92 2.61 -18.66
C GLN A 251 -4.48 4.01 -18.84
N ASN A 252 -4.38 4.61 -20.02
CA ASN A 252 -5.07 5.88 -20.30
C ASN A 252 -6.61 5.74 -20.20
N LEU A 253 -7.14 4.53 -20.32
CA LEU A 253 -8.55 4.23 -20.10
C LEU A 253 -8.93 4.12 -18.61
N MET A 254 -7.94 4.10 -17.70
CA MET A 254 -8.14 4.01 -16.25
C MET A 254 -7.98 5.37 -15.54
N ILE A 255 -7.86 6.47 -16.29
CA ILE A 255 -7.93 7.82 -15.75
C ILE A 255 -9.34 8.03 -15.20
N ILE A 256 -9.40 8.53 -13.96
CA ILE A 256 -10.66 8.77 -13.28
C ILE A 256 -11.05 10.23 -13.57
N GLU A 257 -12.25 10.42 -14.12
CA GLU A 257 -12.89 11.73 -14.33
C GLU A 257 -13.47 12.28 -13.01
#